data_AF-A0A7W7QG17-F1
#
_entry.id   AF-A0A7W7QG17-F1
#
_cell.length_a   1.000
_cell.length_b   1.000
_cell.length_c   1.000
_cell.angle_alpha   90.00
_cell.angle_beta   90.00
_cell.angle_gamma   90.00
#
_symmetry.space_group_name_H-M   'P 1'
#
loop_
_entity.id
_entity.type
_entity.pdbx_description
1 polymer ?
#
loop_
_entity_poly.entity_id
_entity_poly.type
_entity_poly.pdbx_seq_one_letter_code
_entity_poly.pdbx_strand_id
1 'polypeptide(L)'
;MTAPVLAVGDGALGFWGALREVFPATREQRCWFHKITNVLSAMSKSVHPGAKEALAEIWNAEDHRHALDAVKAFEAAYGAKFPKAVSKISDDVAELLAFYDYPAEHWIHLRTTNPIESTFASVRHRTKVTKGPGSRAAGLAMAFKLIESAQARWRAVNAPHLVALVRAGARFERGVLIERDEVTAA
;
A
#
# COMPACT_ATOMS: atom_id res chain seq x y z
N MET A 1 -6.21 22.91 -1.90
CA MET A 1 -6.57 21.49 -1.66
C MET A 1 -6.01 21.08 -0.32
N THR A 2 -6.74 20.30 0.48
CA THR A 2 -6.19 19.73 1.72
C THR A 2 -5.25 18.57 1.36
N ALA A 3 -4.06 18.52 1.96
CA ALA A 3 -3.12 17.44 1.74
C ALA A 3 -3.69 16.08 2.21
N PRO A 4 -3.47 14.98 1.47
CA PRO A 4 -3.70 13.64 2.00
C PRO A 4 -2.83 13.38 3.24
N VAL A 5 -3.32 12.57 4.17
CA VAL A 5 -2.49 12.16 5.33
C VAL A 5 -1.46 11.10 4.92
N LEU A 6 -1.87 10.20 4.03
CA LEU A 6 -1.06 9.11 3.49
C LEU A 6 -1.25 9.02 1.97
N ALA A 7 -0.15 8.78 1.26
CA ALA A 7 -0.16 8.38 -0.13
C ALA A 7 0.45 6.99 -0.26
N VAL A 8 -0.29 6.06 -0.88
CA VAL A 8 0.17 4.70 -1.15
C VAL A 8 0.46 4.57 -2.64
N GLY A 9 1.68 4.16 -2.99
CA GLY A 9 2.12 4.08 -4.38
C GLY A 9 3.10 2.95 -4.64
N ASP A 10 3.39 2.75 -5.92
CA ASP A 10 4.46 1.87 -6.38
C ASP A 10 5.82 2.62 -6.39
N GLY A 11 6.77 2.12 -7.19
CA GLY A 11 8.10 2.72 -7.35
C GLY A 11 8.21 3.95 -8.22
N ALA A 12 7.12 4.51 -8.75
CA ALA A 12 7.19 5.57 -9.74
C ALA A 12 7.78 6.88 -9.17
N LEU A 13 9.03 7.19 -9.54
CA LEU A 13 9.78 8.35 -9.02
C LEU A 13 9.08 9.69 -9.27
N GLY A 14 8.43 9.85 -10.43
CA GLY A 14 7.72 11.09 -10.77
C GLY A 14 6.53 11.37 -9.85
N PHE A 15 5.83 10.33 -9.38
CA PHE A 15 4.73 10.49 -8.43
C PHE A 15 5.24 11.00 -7.08
N TRP A 16 6.28 10.37 -6.53
CA TRP A 16 6.85 10.77 -5.23
C TRP A 16 7.50 12.14 -5.28
N GLY A 17 8.19 12.49 -6.39
CA GLY A 17 8.70 13.84 -6.60
C GLY A 17 7.59 14.90 -6.54
N ALA A 18 6.51 14.69 -7.30
CA ALA A 18 5.37 15.60 -7.30
C ALA A 18 4.64 15.66 -5.93
N LEU A 19 4.52 14.53 -5.23
CA LEU A 19 3.90 14.49 -3.91
C LEU A 19 4.67 15.35 -2.90
N ARG A 20 5.99 15.22 -2.85
CA ARG A 20 6.85 16.01 -1.95
C ARG A 20 6.81 17.50 -2.27
N GLU A 21 6.66 17.85 -3.54
CA GLU A 21 6.54 19.25 -3.99
C GLU A 21 5.17 19.86 -3.60
N VAL A 22 4.08 19.15 -3.88
CA VAL A 22 2.71 19.68 -3.71
C VAL A 22 2.18 19.49 -2.28
N PHE A 23 2.54 18.39 -1.62
CA PHE A 23 2.07 18.01 -0.29
C PHE A 23 3.21 17.45 0.59
N PRO A 24 4.18 18.29 1.01
CA PRO A 24 5.36 17.85 1.74
C PRO A 24 5.08 17.18 3.09
N ALA A 25 3.89 17.40 3.66
CA ALA A 25 3.46 16.80 4.92
C ALA A 25 2.78 15.42 4.75
N THR A 26 2.46 15.01 3.52
CA THR A 26 1.84 13.71 3.26
C THR A 26 2.84 12.59 3.49
N ARG A 27 2.47 11.59 4.30
CA ARG A 27 3.32 10.41 4.51
C ARG A 27 3.33 9.53 3.27
N GLU A 28 4.47 8.91 3.01
CA GLU A 28 4.66 8.00 1.88
C GLU A 28 4.54 6.54 2.34
N GLN A 29 3.86 5.73 1.54
CA GLN A 29 3.79 4.30 1.75
C GLN A 29 3.99 3.53 0.46
N ARG A 30 4.76 2.45 0.55
CA ARG A 30 5.01 1.53 -0.56
C ARG A 30 3.97 0.42 -0.57
N CYS A 31 3.38 0.18 -1.73
CA CYS A 31 2.40 -0.89 -1.91
C CYS A 31 3.07 -2.27 -1.79
N TRP A 32 2.56 -3.12 -0.88
CA TRP A 32 3.07 -4.49 -0.69
C TRP A 32 2.91 -5.37 -1.92
N PHE A 33 1.83 -5.21 -2.70
CA PHE A 33 1.61 -6.02 -3.90
C PHE A 33 2.74 -5.87 -4.92
N HIS A 34 3.13 -4.62 -5.20
CA HIS A 34 4.25 -4.31 -6.10
C HIS A 34 5.59 -4.69 -5.46
N LYS A 35 5.72 -4.47 -4.14
CA LYS A 35 6.94 -4.83 -3.41
C LYS A 35 7.22 -6.34 -3.47
N ILE A 36 6.22 -7.19 -3.26
CA ILE A 36 6.35 -8.65 -3.35
C ILE A 36 6.88 -9.05 -4.72
N THR A 37 6.33 -8.50 -5.80
CA THR A 37 6.81 -8.77 -7.17
C THR A 37 8.28 -8.38 -7.33
N ASN A 38 8.68 -7.22 -6.82
CA ASN A 38 10.05 -6.73 -6.88
C ASN A 38 11.03 -7.65 -6.10
N VAL A 39 10.65 -8.08 -4.90
CA VAL A 39 11.44 -9.03 -4.09
C VAL A 39 11.61 -10.35 -4.83
N LEU A 40 10.51 -10.95 -5.30
CA LEU A 40 10.54 -12.25 -5.97
C LEU A 40 11.34 -12.23 -7.28
N SER A 41 11.39 -11.09 -7.98
CA SER A 41 12.21 -10.92 -9.18
C SER A 41 13.72 -11.07 -8.93
N ALA A 42 14.17 -10.89 -7.68
CA ALA A 42 15.55 -11.04 -7.27
C ALA A 42 15.85 -12.44 -6.70
N MET A 43 14.92 -13.39 -6.83
CA MET A 43 15.00 -14.74 -6.26
C MET A 43 14.72 -15.82 -7.31
N SER A 44 15.25 -17.02 -7.10
CA SER A 44 14.93 -18.17 -7.94
C SER A 44 13.46 -18.59 -7.76
N LYS A 45 12.80 -19.04 -8.83
CA LYS A 45 11.39 -19.48 -8.77
C LYS A 45 11.14 -20.60 -7.76
N SER A 46 12.12 -21.46 -7.53
CA SER A 46 12.05 -22.57 -6.58
C SER A 46 11.81 -22.13 -5.14
N VAL A 47 12.26 -20.93 -4.74
CA VAL A 47 12.10 -20.42 -3.38
C VAL A 47 10.88 -19.50 -3.22
N HIS A 48 10.17 -19.20 -4.32
CA HIS A 48 9.03 -18.27 -4.30
C HIS A 48 7.91 -18.67 -3.33
N PRO A 49 7.52 -19.95 -3.16
CA PRO A 49 6.48 -20.31 -2.20
C PRO A 49 6.82 -19.88 -0.77
N GLY A 50 7.98 -20.32 -0.25
CA GLY A 50 8.42 -19.94 1.10
C GLY A 50 8.70 -18.44 1.24
N ALA A 51 9.24 -17.79 0.20
CA ALA A 51 9.47 -16.34 0.24
C ALA A 51 8.16 -15.55 0.33
N LYS A 52 7.09 -16.01 -0.34
CA LYS A 52 5.76 -15.38 -0.25
C LYS A 52 5.15 -15.54 1.15
N GLU A 53 5.29 -16.71 1.76
CA GLU A 53 4.86 -16.96 3.13
C GLU A 53 5.60 -16.03 4.10
N ALA A 54 6.93 -15.99 4.03
CA ALA A 54 7.74 -15.12 4.88
C ALA A 54 7.44 -13.62 4.66
N LEU A 55 7.16 -13.18 3.43
CA LEU A 55 6.70 -11.82 3.17
C LEU A 55 5.31 -11.57 3.76
N ALA A 56 4.42 -12.55 3.73
CA ALA A 56 3.07 -12.47 4.31
C ALA A 56 3.09 -12.29 5.82
N GLU A 57 4.07 -12.90 6.51
CA GLU A 57 4.29 -12.69 7.95
C GLU A 57 4.58 -11.22 8.27
N ILE A 58 5.19 -10.45 7.36
CA ILE A 58 5.51 -9.04 7.60
C ILE A 58 4.26 -8.16 7.52
N TRP A 59 3.49 -8.24 6.44
CA TRP A 59 2.36 -7.33 6.21
C TRP A 59 1.03 -7.80 6.81
N ASN A 60 0.99 -9.03 7.35
CA ASN A 60 -0.10 -9.52 8.20
C ASN A 60 0.27 -9.58 9.68
N ALA A 61 1.45 -9.09 10.08
CA ALA A 61 1.83 -9.09 11.49
C ALA A 61 0.81 -8.33 12.34
N GLU A 62 0.72 -8.73 13.61
CA GLU A 62 -0.23 -8.17 14.58
C GLU A 62 -0.06 -6.65 14.76
N ASP A 63 1.18 -6.17 14.77
CA ASP A 63 1.50 -4.76 14.88
C ASP A 63 2.87 -4.44 14.24
N HIS A 64 3.24 -3.15 14.29
CA HIS A 64 4.49 -2.65 13.73
C HIS A 64 5.73 -3.36 14.30
N ARG A 65 5.74 -3.70 15.59
CA ARG A 65 6.89 -4.35 16.23
C ARG A 65 7.05 -5.78 15.73
N HIS A 66 5.95 -6.54 15.67
CA HIS A 66 5.98 -7.90 15.12
C HIS A 66 6.36 -7.90 13.64
N ALA A 67 5.94 -6.89 12.87
CA ALA A 67 6.35 -6.73 11.48
C ALA A 67 7.87 -6.51 11.36
N LEU A 68 8.48 -5.69 12.23
CA LEU A 68 9.94 -5.50 12.27
C LEU A 68 10.69 -6.79 12.60
N ASP A 69 10.17 -7.60 13.52
CA ASP A 69 10.78 -8.89 13.85
C ASP A 69 10.65 -9.87 12.68
N ALA A 70 9.52 -9.86 11.96
CA ALA A 70 9.35 -10.62 10.72
C ALA A 70 10.31 -10.17 9.61
N VAL A 71 10.60 -8.86 9.50
CA VAL A 71 11.63 -8.35 8.56
C VAL A 71 13.01 -8.93 8.89
N LYS A 72 13.41 -8.94 10.17
CA LYS A 72 14.68 -9.54 10.60
C LYS A 72 14.72 -11.04 10.34
N ALA A 73 13.61 -11.74 10.55
CA ALA A 73 13.50 -13.16 10.23
C ALA A 73 13.66 -13.42 8.72
N PHE A 74 13.04 -12.59 7.86
CA PHE A 74 13.21 -12.65 6.41
C PHE A 74 14.67 -12.40 6.00
N GLU A 75 15.31 -11.39 6.59
CA GLU A 75 16.72 -11.09 6.36
C GLU A 75 17.63 -12.25 6.77
N ALA A 76 17.43 -12.84 7.95
CA ALA A 76 18.21 -13.99 8.40
C ALA A 76 18.03 -15.21 7.48
N ALA A 77 16.79 -15.48 7.03
CA ALA A 77 16.49 -16.63 6.19
C ALA A 77 17.03 -16.50 4.75
N TYR A 78 16.99 -15.30 4.17
CA TYR A 78 17.28 -15.09 2.74
C TYR A 78 18.54 -14.27 2.47
N GLY A 79 19.07 -13.52 3.43
CA GLY A 79 20.14 -12.53 3.22
C GLY A 79 21.44 -13.10 2.67
N ALA A 80 21.84 -14.29 3.11
CA ALA A 80 23.07 -14.93 2.62
C ALA A 80 23.02 -15.30 1.13
N LYS A 81 21.85 -15.69 0.62
CA LYS A 81 21.68 -16.16 -0.77
C LYS A 81 21.06 -15.12 -1.70
N PHE A 82 20.23 -14.24 -1.15
CA PHE A 82 19.43 -13.27 -1.90
C PHE A 82 19.53 -11.86 -1.29
N PRO A 83 20.75 -11.30 -1.13
CA PRO A 83 20.93 -9.99 -0.51
C PRO A 83 20.17 -8.88 -1.25
N LYS A 84 20.05 -8.98 -2.58
CA LYS A 84 19.25 -8.03 -3.38
C LYS A 84 17.75 -8.10 -3.05
N ALA A 85 17.23 -9.27 -2.71
CA ALA A 85 15.83 -9.45 -2.37
C ALA A 85 15.54 -8.86 -0.98
N VAL A 86 16.46 -9.07 -0.03
CA VAL A 86 16.41 -8.46 1.31
C VAL A 86 16.50 -6.94 1.22
N SER A 87 17.41 -6.39 0.40
CA SER A 87 17.53 -4.93 0.23
C SER A 87 16.22 -4.29 -0.21
N LYS A 88 15.45 -4.96 -1.09
CA LYS A 88 14.13 -4.45 -1.48
C LYS A 88 13.19 -4.24 -0.29
N ILE A 89 13.33 -4.96 0.81
CA ILE A 89 12.57 -4.74 2.03
C ILE A 89 13.30 -3.76 2.95
N SER A 90 14.57 -4.03 3.28
CA SER A 90 15.33 -3.26 4.27
C SER A 90 15.48 -1.77 3.91
N ASP A 91 15.56 -1.46 2.61
CA ASP A 91 15.74 -0.10 2.12
C ASP A 91 14.47 0.76 2.28
N ASP A 92 13.29 0.12 2.36
CA ASP A 92 11.97 0.80 2.37
C ASP A 92 11.10 0.37 3.59
N VAL A 93 11.71 -0.09 4.70
CA VAL A 93 10.93 -0.65 5.85
C VAL A 93 9.93 0.35 6.40
N ALA A 94 10.35 1.61 6.62
CA ALA A 94 9.50 2.64 7.21
C ALA A 94 8.27 2.89 6.34
N GLU A 95 8.45 3.03 5.03
CA GLU A 95 7.37 3.26 4.09
C GLU A 95 6.53 2.00 3.84
N LEU A 96 7.08 0.80 4.01
CA LEU A 96 6.32 -0.45 3.91
C LEU A 96 5.41 -0.68 5.11
N LEU A 97 5.84 -0.24 6.29
CA LEU A 97 5.13 -0.45 7.55
C LEU A 97 4.31 0.76 8.01
N ALA A 98 4.35 1.87 7.27
CA ALA A 98 3.64 3.11 7.60
C ALA A 98 2.13 2.92 7.86
N PHE A 99 1.48 1.91 7.27
CA PHE A 99 0.06 1.64 7.50
C PHE A 99 -0.26 1.27 8.96
N TYR A 100 0.71 0.75 9.73
CA TYR A 100 0.51 0.38 11.13
C TYR A 100 0.25 1.60 12.04
N ASP A 101 0.58 2.81 11.59
CA ASP A 101 0.29 4.07 12.30
C ASP A 101 -1.17 4.54 12.15
N TYR A 102 -1.99 3.78 11.43
CA TYR A 102 -3.40 4.06 11.14
C TYR A 102 -4.29 3.03 11.85
N PRO A 103 -5.63 3.23 11.91
CA PRO A 103 -6.49 2.29 12.61
C PRO A 103 -6.42 0.88 12.00
N ALA A 104 -6.47 -0.15 12.84
CA ALA A 104 -6.33 -1.55 12.42
C ALA A 104 -7.35 -1.96 11.34
N GLU A 105 -8.56 -1.41 11.40
CA GLU A 105 -9.63 -1.66 10.44
C GLU A 105 -9.23 -1.23 9.01
N HIS A 106 -8.36 -0.23 8.89
CA HIS A 106 -7.93 0.34 7.62
C HIS A 106 -6.77 -0.44 7.00
N TRP A 107 -6.00 -1.19 7.79
CA TRP A 107 -4.79 -1.87 7.32
C TRP A 107 -5.04 -2.76 6.10
N ILE A 108 -6.15 -3.50 6.08
CA ILE A 108 -6.53 -4.36 4.95
C ILE A 108 -6.63 -3.59 3.63
N HIS A 109 -7.08 -2.34 3.68
CA HIS A 109 -7.22 -1.45 2.53
C HIS A 109 -5.91 -0.74 2.19
N LEU A 110 -5.11 -0.38 3.20
CA LEU A 110 -3.86 0.36 3.02
C LEU A 110 -2.72 -0.52 2.50
N ARG A 111 -2.61 -1.77 2.97
CA ARG A 111 -1.49 -2.66 2.61
C ARG A 111 -1.54 -3.13 1.14
N THR A 112 -2.66 -2.97 0.43
CA THR A 112 -2.79 -3.39 -0.97
C THR A 112 -3.32 -2.26 -1.85
N THR A 113 -3.03 -2.29 -3.15
CA THR A 113 -3.67 -1.41 -4.13
C THR A 113 -4.95 -2.00 -4.69
N ASN A 114 -5.54 -3.04 -4.07
CA ASN A 114 -6.74 -3.70 -4.57
C ASN A 114 -7.93 -2.74 -4.81
N PRO A 115 -8.20 -1.72 -3.96
CA PRO A 115 -9.27 -0.75 -4.24
C PRO A 115 -9.11 -0.04 -5.60
N ILE A 116 -7.87 0.19 -6.03
CA ILE A 116 -7.54 0.79 -7.32
C ILE A 116 -7.53 -0.29 -8.41
N GLU A 117 -6.79 -1.39 -8.19
CA GLU A 117 -6.61 -2.45 -9.18
C GLU A 117 -7.90 -3.16 -9.58
N SER A 118 -8.81 -3.37 -8.63
CA SER A 118 -10.13 -3.95 -8.88
C SER A 118 -10.96 -3.06 -9.82
N THR A 119 -10.90 -1.74 -9.63
CA THR A 119 -11.57 -0.77 -10.50
C THR A 119 -10.98 -0.80 -11.92
N PHE A 120 -9.65 -0.79 -12.04
CA PHE A 120 -8.97 -0.81 -13.33
C PHE A 120 -9.01 -2.17 -14.05
N ALA A 121 -9.33 -3.26 -13.34
CA ALA A 121 -9.46 -4.59 -13.95
C ALA A 121 -10.51 -4.62 -15.07
N SER A 122 -11.67 -3.97 -14.86
CA SER A 122 -12.72 -3.89 -15.87
C SER A 122 -12.29 -3.11 -17.12
N VAL A 123 -11.52 -2.03 -16.92
CA VAL A 123 -10.96 -1.22 -18.02
C VAL A 123 -9.98 -2.07 -18.83
N ARG A 124 -9.01 -2.71 -18.18
CA ARG A 124 -8.01 -3.59 -18.84
C ARG A 124 -8.65 -4.76 -19.57
N HIS A 125 -9.66 -5.38 -18.96
CA HIS A 125 -10.39 -6.47 -19.60
C HIS A 125 -11.05 -5.99 -20.90
N ARG A 126 -11.76 -4.86 -20.85
CA ARG A 126 -12.48 -4.36 -22.03
C ARG A 126 -11.53 -3.91 -23.14
N THR A 127 -10.45 -3.19 -22.80
CA THR A 127 -9.46 -2.74 -23.80
C THR A 127 -8.77 -3.91 -24.49
N LYS A 128 -8.51 -5.01 -23.77
CA LYS A 128 -7.97 -6.25 -24.35
C LYS A 128 -8.97 -6.90 -25.32
N VAL A 129 -10.24 -7.03 -24.93
CA VAL A 129 -11.30 -7.65 -25.75
C VAL A 129 -11.57 -6.85 -27.02
N THR A 130 -11.61 -5.51 -26.94
CA THR A 130 -11.86 -4.67 -28.12
C THR A 130 -10.64 -4.48 -29.01
N LYS A 131 -9.49 -5.08 -28.66
CA LYS A 131 -8.19 -4.89 -29.35
C LYS A 131 -7.79 -3.41 -29.43
N GLY A 132 -8.03 -2.68 -28.35
CA GLY A 132 -7.78 -1.25 -28.24
C GLY A 132 -9.01 -0.38 -28.57
N PRO A 133 -8.89 0.95 -28.38
CA PRO A 133 -10.02 1.86 -28.53
C PRO A 133 -10.15 2.53 -29.90
N GLY A 134 -9.23 2.27 -30.85
CA GLY A 134 -9.18 2.91 -32.17
C GLY A 134 -8.71 4.37 -32.16
N SER A 135 -8.98 5.14 -31.10
CA SER A 135 -8.44 6.49 -30.89
C SER A 135 -8.22 6.80 -29.41
N ARG A 136 -7.40 7.82 -29.10
CA ARG A 136 -7.20 8.29 -27.73
C ARG A 136 -8.50 8.77 -27.08
N ALA A 137 -9.31 9.53 -27.81
CA ALA A 137 -10.58 10.05 -27.31
C ALA A 137 -11.56 8.93 -26.95
N ALA A 138 -11.69 7.93 -27.82
CA ALA A 138 -12.52 6.75 -27.55
C ALA A 138 -12.00 5.94 -26.35
N GLY A 139 -10.67 5.85 -26.19
CA GLY A 139 -10.06 5.17 -25.05
C GLY A 139 -10.36 5.85 -23.72
N LEU A 140 -10.25 7.18 -23.69
CA LEU A 140 -10.61 7.98 -22.52
C LEU A 140 -12.10 7.86 -22.19
N ALA A 141 -12.98 7.95 -23.19
CA ALA A 141 -14.42 7.80 -22.99
C ALA A 141 -14.78 6.41 -22.46
N MET A 142 -14.16 5.35 -23.00
CA MET A 142 -14.36 3.98 -22.53
C MET A 142 -13.89 3.82 -21.08
N ALA A 143 -12.67 4.27 -20.74
CA ALA A 143 -12.14 4.18 -19.39
C ALA A 143 -13.03 4.94 -18.41
N PHE A 144 -13.43 6.18 -18.76
CA PHE A 144 -14.33 7.00 -17.95
C PHE A 144 -15.65 6.27 -17.65
N LYS A 145 -16.34 5.76 -18.67
CA LYS A 145 -17.63 5.08 -18.49
C LYS A 145 -17.52 3.76 -17.72
N LEU A 146 -16.43 3.02 -17.89
CA LEU A 146 -16.20 1.80 -17.11
C LEU A 146 -15.90 2.09 -15.64
N ILE A 147 -15.14 3.14 -15.35
CA ILE A 147 -14.87 3.59 -13.97
C ILE A 147 -16.15 4.14 -13.34
N GLU A 148 -16.93 4.94 -14.08
CA GLU A 148 -18.24 5.46 -13.64
C GLU A 148 -19.21 4.32 -13.29
N SER A 149 -19.19 3.21 -14.05
CA SER A 149 -19.97 2.02 -13.73
C SER A 149 -19.42 1.23 -12.53
N ALA A 150 -18.09 1.13 -12.40
CA ALA A 150 -17.46 0.45 -11.27
C ALA A 150 -17.73 1.14 -9.94
N GLN A 151 -17.79 2.48 -9.94
CA GLN A 151 -17.97 3.29 -8.72
C GLN A 151 -19.26 2.95 -7.96
N ALA A 152 -20.30 2.53 -8.66
CA ALA A 152 -21.60 2.19 -8.06
C ALA A 152 -21.52 0.96 -7.12
N ARG A 153 -20.43 0.19 -7.18
CA ARG A 153 -20.19 -1.00 -6.35
C ARG A 153 -18.97 -0.85 -5.45
N TRP A 154 -18.41 0.37 -5.32
CA TRP A 154 -17.30 0.60 -4.41
C TRP A 154 -17.74 0.40 -2.96
N ARG A 155 -16.96 -0.40 -2.23
CA ARG A 155 -17.14 -0.61 -0.80
C ARG A 155 -16.39 0.49 -0.07
N ALA A 156 -17.00 1.04 0.98
CA ALA A 156 -16.31 1.94 1.91
C ALA A 156 -15.13 1.24 2.59
N VAL A 157 -14.14 2.02 3.02
CA VAL A 157 -13.12 1.52 3.96
C VAL A 157 -13.80 1.01 5.23
N ASN A 158 -13.20 0.02 5.89
CA ASN A 158 -13.75 -0.46 7.16
C ASN A 158 -13.65 0.67 8.19
N ALA A 159 -14.64 0.77 9.09
CA ALA A 159 -14.75 1.85 10.07
C ALA A 159 -14.55 3.26 9.45
N PRO A 160 -15.41 3.68 8.49
CA PRO A 160 -15.23 4.92 7.73
C PRO A 160 -15.29 6.19 8.61
N HIS A 161 -15.94 6.13 9.77
CA HIS A 161 -15.97 7.23 10.73
C HIS A 161 -14.57 7.59 11.28
N LEU A 162 -13.63 6.64 11.33
CA LEU A 162 -12.25 6.87 11.78
C LEU A 162 -11.43 7.72 10.79
N VAL A 163 -11.87 7.84 9.53
CA VAL A 163 -11.21 8.72 8.54
C VAL A 163 -11.16 10.17 9.03
N ALA A 164 -12.21 10.63 9.73
CA ALA A 164 -12.23 11.98 10.29
C ALA A 164 -11.13 12.17 11.35
N LEU A 165 -10.88 11.16 12.18
CA LEU A 165 -9.83 11.18 13.21
C LEU A 165 -8.43 11.14 12.59
N VAL A 166 -8.23 10.29 11.58
CA VAL A 166 -6.98 10.26 10.80
C VAL A 166 -6.71 11.64 10.18
N ARG A 167 -7.72 12.27 9.57
CA ARG A 167 -7.60 13.62 9.00
C ARG A 167 -7.36 14.71 10.05
N ALA A 168 -7.83 14.51 11.28
CA ALA A 168 -7.57 15.40 12.41
C ALA A 168 -6.19 15.19 13.05
N GLY A 169 -5.41 14.20 12.59
CA GLY A 169 -4.07 13.91 13.13
C GLY A 169 -4.07 13.08 14.41
N ALA A 170 -5.14 12.33 14.69
CA ALA A 170 -5.18 11.41 15.81
C ALA A 170 -4.08 10.35 15.71
N ARG A 171 -3.52 9.94 16.86
CA ARG A 171 -2.46 8.92 16.93
C ARG A 171 -3.08 7.56 17.20
N PHE A 172 -2.56 6.54 16.52
CA PHE A 172 -2.93 5.15 16.71
C PHE A 172 -1.70 4.36 17.11
N GLU A 173 -1.80 3.58 18.18
CA GLU A 173 -0.75 2.67 18.61
C GLU A 173 -1.27 1.24 18.51
N ARG A 174 -0.52 0.38 17.80
CA ARG A 174 -0.97 -0.98 17.45
C ARG A 174 -2.38 -1.00 16.84
N GLY A 175 -2.70 0.04 16.06
CA GLY A 175 -3.97 0.19 15.37
C GLY A 175 -5.15 0.65 16.23
N VAL A 176 -4.93 1.02 17.49
CA VAL A 176 -5.95 1.51 18.43
C VAL A 176 -5.75 3.01 18.68
N LEU A 177 -6.84 3.77 18.71
CA LEU A 177 -6.83 5.22 18.99
C LEU A 177 -6.26 5.48 20.40
N ILE A 178 -5.32 6.42 20.51
CA ILE A 178 -4.84 6.92 21.80
C ILE A 178 -5.58 8.22 22.13
N GLU A 179 -6.46 8.16 23.13
CA GLU A 179 -7.18 9.34 23.64
C GLU A 179 -6.29 10.14 24.61
N ARG A 180 -5.48 11.06 24.05
CA ARG A 180 -4.54 11.97 24.76
C ARG A 180 -3.43 11.29 25.58
N ASP A 181 -2.19 11.75 25.39
CA ASP A 181 -1.09 11.45 26.30
C ASP A 181 -1.39 12.10 27.67
N GLU A 182 -1.37 11.34 28.78
CA GLU A 182 -1.53 11.86 30.15
C GLU A 182 -0.47 12.94 30.53
N VAL A 183 0.57 13.10 29.70
CA VAL A 183 1.72 13.97 29.95
C VAL A 183 1.38 15.47 29.87
N THR A 184 0.25 15.86 29.28
CA THR A 184 -0.14 17.28 29.16
C THR A 184 -1.27 17.72 30.11
N ALA A 185 -1.53 16.94 31.17
CA ALA A 185 -2.54 17.24 32.18
C ALA A 185 -1.97 17.72 33.54
N ALA A 186 -0.70 18.11 33.62
CA ALA A 186 -0.06 18.64 34.82
C ALA A 186 0.43 20.08 34.62
#